data_AF-X1S2J3-F1
#
_entry.id   AF-X1S2J3-F1
#
_cell.length_a   1.000
_cell.length_b   1.000
_cell.length_c   1.000
_cell.angle_alpha   90.00
_cell.angle_beta   90.00
_cell.angle_gamma   90.00
#
_symmetry.space_group_name_H-M   'P 1'
#
loop_
_entity.id
_entity.type
_entity.pdbx_description
1 polymer ?
#
loop_
_entity_poly.entity_id
_entity_poly.type
_entity_poly.pdbx_seq_one_letter_code
_entity_poly.pdbx_strand_id
1 'polypeptide(L)'
;MPSLAQTLEAETTVFAEEKHNAKIIPTQIIVDNEAGLAPRVITIQDVFTAAVSHREDTPEDPSTIDRLIITVDNGGWATIAAEALKELEILGQLQVNIDEVSLGNEAIVTISWGFE
;
A
#
# COMPACT_ATOMS: atom_id res chain seq x y z
N MET A 1 0.77 15.34 -8.89
CA MET A 1 0.45 14.24 -7.96
C MET A 1 1.52 13.18 -8.16
N PRO A 2 2.24 12.77 -7.11
CA PRO A 2 3.22 11.69 -7.21
C PRO A 2 2.54 10.37 -7.58
N SER A 3 3.26 9.56 -8.35
CA SER A 3 2.90 8.19 -8.67
C SER A 3 4.16 7.33 -8.70
N LEU A 4 4.02 6.07 -8.29
CA LEU A 4 5.08 5.08 -8.32
C LEU A 4 4.51 3.77 -8.84
N ALA A 5 5.16 3.22 -9.85
CA ALA A 5 4.91 1.88 -10.36
C ALA A 5 6.09 1.00 -9.95
N GLN A 6 5.81 -0.09 -9.26
CA GLN A 6 6.83 -1.01 -8.79
C GLN A 6 6.39 -2.45 -9.03
N THR A 7 7.33 -3.26 -9.50
CA THR A 7 7.19 -4.71 -9.55
C THR A 7 7.36 -5.24 -8.14
N LEU A 8 6.32 -5.86 -7.60
CA LEU A 8 6.31 -6.45 -6.26
C LEU A 8 6.42 -7.98 -6.37
N GLU A 9 7.44 -8.52 -5.73
CA GLU A 9 7.50 -9.92 -5.29
C GLU A 9 6.98 -10.02 -3.85
N ALA A 10 7.04 -11.20 -3.21
CA ALA A 10 6.63 -11.48 -1.83
C ALA A 10 7.40 -10.67 -0.76
N GLU A 11 7.29 -9.35 -0.82
CA GLU A 11 7.95 -8.38 0.05
C GLU A 11 7.04 -7.17 0.24
N THR A 12 7.24 -6.52 1.37
CA THR A 12 6.60 -5.28 1.74
C THR A 12 7.32 -4.09 1.10
N THR A 13 6.59 -3.21 0.44
CA THR A 13 7.16 -2.04 -0.25
C THR A 13 6.50 -0.75 0.20
N VAL A 14 7.32 0.30 0.33
CA VAL A 14 6.90 1.64 0.71
C VAL A 14 6.65 2.49 -0.53
N PHE A 15 5.44 3.02 -0.66
CA PHE A 15 5.07 3.90 -1.78
C PHE A 15 5.14 5.37 -1.40
N ALA A 16 4.73 5.73 -0.18
CA ALA A 16 4.85 7.09 0.32
C ALA A 16 5.25 7.11 1.80
N GLU A 17 6.30 7.87 2.11
CA GLU A 17 6.71 8.12 3.49
C GLU A 17 5.73 9.04 4.21
N GLU A 18 5.59 8.85 5.52
CA GLU A 18 4.80 9.73 6.38
C GLU A 18 5.27 11.19 6.22
N LYS A 19 4.30 12.11 6.18
CA LYS A 19 4.57 13.54 6.18
C LYS A 19 3.85 14.21 7.34
N HIS A 20 4.62 14.90 8.18
CA HIS A 20 4.10 15.56 9.38
C HIS A 20 2.92 16.51 9.06
N ASN A 21 1.82 16.35 9.80
CA ASN A 21 0.56 17.09 9.63
C ASN A 21 -0.06 17.00 8.22
N ALA A 22 0.22 15.93 7.47
CA ALA A 22 -0.43 15.68 6.20
C ALA A 22 -0.92 14.24 6.16
N LYS A 23 -2.08 14.02 5.53
CA LYS A 23 -2.59 12.68 5.23
C LYS A 23 -2.24 12.31 3.80
N ILE A 24 -1.93 11.04 3.57
CA ILE A 24 -1.75 10.48 2.24
C ILE A 24 -3.10 9.95 1.75
N ILE A 25 -3.54 10.43 0.60
CA ILE A 25 -4.78 10.00 -0.05
C ILE A 25 -4.42 9.32 -1.37
N PRO A 26 -4.58 7.99 -1.48
CA PRO A 26 -4.45 7.29 -2.76
C PRO A 26 -5.50 7.79 -3.74
N THR A 27 -5.07 8.19 -4.94
CA THR A 27 -5.94 8.68 -6.01
C THR A 27 -6.12 7.66 -7.11
N GLN A 28 -5.22 6.70 -7.23
CA GLN A 28 -5.36 5.60 -8.18
C GLN A 28 -4.52 4.43 -7.72
N ILE A 29 -5.09 3.22 -7.82
CA ILE A 29 -4.36 1.98 -7.64
C ILE A 29 -4.59 1.14 -8.88
N ILE A 30 -3.50 0.67 -9.49
CA ILE A 30 -3.51 -0.29 -10.58
C ILE A 30 -2.69 -1.47 -10.12
N VAL A 31 -3.29 -2.64 -10.21
CA VAL A 31 -2.60 -3.91 -10.02
C VAL A 31 -2.66 -4.65 -11.34
N ASP A 32 -1.48 -5.03 -11.83
CA ASP A 32 -1.32 -5.86 -13.00
C ASP A 32 -0.68 -7.19 -12.59
N ASN A 33 -1.46 -8.26 -12.73
CA ASN A 33 -1.05 -9.65 -12.50
C ASN A 33 -1.14 -10.45 -13.81
N GLU A 34 -1.00 -9.80 -14.97
CA GLU A 34 -1.08 -10.47 -16.28
C GLU A 34 0.01 -11.53 -16.44
N ALA A 35 1.22 -11.22 -15.96
CA ALA A 35 2.36 -12.14 -16.00
C ALA A 35 2.41 -13.12 -14.81
N GLY A 36 1.48 -13.02 -13.87
CA GLY A 36 1.43 -13.92 -12.71
C GLY A 36 1.09 -15.35 -13.12
N LEU A 37 1.44 -16.34 -12.29
CA LEU A 37 1.01 -17.73 -12.48
C LEU A 37 -0.04 -18.16 -11.43
N ALA A 38 -0.39 -17.25 -10.51
CA ALA A 38 -1.33 -17.48 -9.42
C ALA A 38 -2.11 -16.19 -9.12
N PRO A 39 -3.32 -16.30 -8.50
CA PRO A 39 -4.00 -15.14 -7.93
C PRO A 39 -3.12 -14.45 -6.88
N ARG A 40 -3.26 -13.14 -6.77
CA ARG A 40 -2.49 -12.30 -5.85
C ARG A 40 -3.40 -11.54 -4.91
N VAL A 41 -2.99 -11.45 -3.66
CA VAL A 41 -3.66 -10.64 -2.63
C VAL A 41 -2.72 -9.51 -2.23
N ILE A 42 -3.16 -8.28 -2.50
CA ILE A 42 -2.41 -7.07 -2.22
C ILE A 42 -3.13 -6.32 -1.12
N THR A 43 -2.39 -6.00 -0.08
CA THR A 43 -2.87 -5.31 1.10
C THR A 43 -2.21 -3.95 1.19
N ILE A 44 -3.02 -2.90 1.18
CA ILE A 44 -2.58 -1.54 1.46
C ILE A 44 -2.60 -1.35 2.97
N GLN A 45 -1.47 -0.94 3.49
CA GLN A 45 -1.19 -0.81 4.91
C GLN A 45 -0.86 0.64 5.25
N ASP A 46 -1.37 1.06 6.40
CA ASP A 46 -1.04 2.30 7.07
C ASP A 46 -0.11 1.98 8.24
N VAL A 47 1.16 2.36 8.10
CA VAL A 47 2.17 2.13 9.13
C VAL A 47 2.45 3.45 9.83
N PHE A 48 2.07 3.56 11.09
CA PHE A 48 2.36 4.75 11.88
C PHE A 48 3.16 4.38 13.12
N THR A 49 4.12 5.24 13.46
CA THR A 49 4.90 5.14 14.70
C THR A 49 4.34 6.16 15.67
N ALA A 50 3.83 5.72 16.82
CA ALA A 50 3.31 6.64 17.82
C ALA A 50 4.43 7.58 18.33
N ALA A 51 4.18 8.89 18.28
CA ALA A 51 5.14 9.88 18.76
C ALA A 51 5.29 9.83 20.30
N VAL A 52 6.51 10.06 20.77
CA VAL A 52 6.95 10.03 22.19
C VAL A 52 6.20 11.01 23.13
N SER A 53 5.32 11.87 22.60
CA SER A 53 4.54 12.86 23.38
C SER A 53 3.56 12.24 24.39
N HIS A 54 3.36 10.91 24.37
CA HIS A 54 2.56 10.16 25.34
C HIS A 54 3.30 9.70 26.61
N ARG A 55 4.53 10.17 26.87
CA ARG A 55 5.34 9.81 28.07
C ARG A 55 5.76 8.33 28.17
N GLU A 56 5.79 7.63 27.05
CA GLU A 56 6.48 6.34 26.94
C GLU A 56 7.99 6.62 26.77
N ASP A 57 8.85 5.99 27.58
CA ASP A 57 10.33 6.18 27.57
C ASP A 57 11.00 5.63 26.29
N THR A 58 10.24 4.88 25.48
CA THR A 58 10.66 4.28 24.21
C THR A 58 9.55 4.45 23.19
N PRO A 59 9.84 4.86 21.94
CA PRO A 59 8.86 4.76 20.86
C PRO A 59 8.37 3.31 20.78
N GLU A 60 7.06 3.09 20.87
CA GLU A 60 6.48 1.77 20.61
C GLU A 60 6.76 1.37 19.15
N ASP A 61 6.89 0.07 18.91
CA ASP A 61 7.07 -0.49 17.57
C ASP A 61 5.99 0.06 16.61
N PRO A 62 6.32 0.27 15.32
CA PRO A 62 5.36 0.79 14.35
C PRO A 62 4.13 -0.10 14.28
N SER A 63 2.96 0.49 14.46
CA SER A 63 1.69 -0.21 14.29
C SER A 63 1.26 -0.19 12.83
N THR A 64 1.01 -1.38 12.29
CA THR A 64 0.55 -1.58 10.92
C THR A 64 -0.95 -1.86 10.92
N ILE A 65 -1.72 -1.05 10.20
CA ILE A 65 -3.16 -1.25 10.01
C ILE A 65 -3.42 -1.59 8.54
N ASP A 66 -4.09 -2.71 8.29
CA ASP A 66 -4.58 -3.06 6.96
C ASP A 66 -5.80 -2.20 6.63
N ARG A 67 -5.71 -1.46 5.51
CA ARG A 67 -6.75 -0.50 5.10
C ARG A 67 -7.58 -0.98 3.91
N LEU A 68 -6.93 -1.64 2.95
CA LEU A 68 -7.61 -2.17 1.76
C LEU A 68 -6.95 -3.48 1.35
N ILE A 69 -7.77 -4.47 1.02
CA ILE A 69 -7.32 -5.76 0.49
C ILE A 69 -7.90 -5.90 -0.92
N ILE A 70 -7.04 -6.20 -1.88
CA ILE A 70 -7.37 -6.37 -3.29
C ILE A 70 -6.95 -7.78 -3.68
N THR A 71 -7.88 -8.55 -4.24
CA THR A 71 -7.56 -9.85 -4.83
C THR A 71 -7.63 -9.72 -6.35
N VAL A 72 -6.55 -10.11 -7.03
CA VAL A 72 -6.47 -10.11 -8.49
C VAL A 72 -6.21 -11.53 -8.95
N ASP A 73 -7.05 -12.02 -9.86
CA ASP A 73 -6.91 -13.35 -10.44
C ASP A 73 -5.64 -13.48 -11.29
N ASN A 74 -5.26 -14.72 -11.58
CA ASN A 74 -4.18 -15.03 -12.52
C ASN A 74 -4.48 -14.50 -13.93
N GLY A 75 -3.55 -13.78 -14.55
CA GLY A 75 -3.73 -13.19 -15.88
C GLY A 75 -4.64 -11.97 -15.89
N GLY A 76 -4.98 -11.45 -14.70
CA GLY A 76 -5.91 -10.36 -14.51
C GLY A 76 -5.24 -9.04 -14.15
N TRP A 77 -6.03 -7.98 -14.20
CA TRP A 77 -5.66 -6.67 -13.70
C TRP A 77 -6.84 -6.05 -12.95
N ALA A 78 -6.54 -5.20 -11.98
CA ALA A 78 -7.53 -4.43 -11.24
C ALA A 78 -7.14 -2.95 -11.29
N THR A 79 -8.12 -2.07 -11.48
CA THR A 79 -7.93 -0.63 -11.35
C THR A 79 -8.97 -0.06 -10.42
N ILE A 80 -8.52 0.68 -9.41
CA ILE A 80 -9.35 1.40 -8.46
C ILE A 80 -9.10 2.88 -8.68
N ALA A 81 -10.15 3.58 -9.11
CA ALA A 81 -10.11 5.00 -9.40
C ALA A 81 -10.31 5.85 -8.13
N ALA A 82 -9.92 7.12 -8.20
CA ALA A 82 -9.96 8.08 -7.10
C ALA A 82 -11.30 8.10 -6.36
N GLU A 83 -12.42 7.96 -7.07
CA GLU A 83 -13.76 8.03 -6.47
C GLU A 83 -14.01 6.96 -5.43
N ALA A 84 -13.47 5.75 -5.64
CA ALA A 84 -13.58 4.64 -4.69
C ALA A 84 -12.57 4.75 -3.54
N LEU A 85 -11.58 5.65 -3.64
CA LEU A 85 -10.50 5.83 -2.66
C LEU A 85 -10.62 7.12 -1.85
N LYS A 86 -11.69 7.91 -2.05
CA LYS A 86 -11.92 9.18 -1.35
C LYS A 86 -11.97 9.05 0.17
N GLU A 87 -12.39 7.89 0.68
CA GLU A 87 -12.49 7.62 2.11
C GLU A 87 -11.25 6.88 2.66
N LEU A 88 -10.29 6.55 1.80
CA LEU A 88 -9.05 5.87 2.18
C LEU A 88 -8.00 6.91 2.60
N GLU A 89 -8.00 7.24 3.89
CA GLU A 89 -7.02 8.16 4.47
C GLU A 89 -5.92 7.38 5.19
N ILE A 90 -4.67 7.62 4.78
CA ILE A 90 -3.47 7.04 5.39
C ILE A 90 -2.79 8.14 6.19
N LEU A 91 -2.65 7.93 7.50
CA LEU A 91 -2.11 8.94 8.41
C LEU A 91 -0.61 8.78 8.62
N GLY A 92 -0.10 7.55 8.54
CA GLY A 92 1.31 7.24 8.60
C GLY A 92 1.91 7.07 7.21
N GLN A 93 2.72 6.04 7.07
CA GLN A 93 3.39 5.62 5.84
C GLN A 93 2.48 4.70 5.02
N LEU A 94 2.40 4.98 3.72
CA LEU A 94 1.69 4.15 2.75
C LEU A 94 2.60 2.98 2.35
N GLN A 95 2.22 1.80 2.82
CA GLN A 95 2.91 0.56 2.55
C GLN A 95 2.00 -0.39 1.79
N VAL A 96 2.58 -1.20 0.92
CA VAL A 96 1.88 -2.27 0.21
C VAL A 96 2.55 -3.58 0.54
N ASN A 97 1.76 -4.53 0.98
CA ASN A 97 2.19 -5.90 1.19
C ASN A 97 1.49 -6.80 0.17
N ILE A 98 2.24 -7.67 -0.49
CA ILE A 98 1.70 -8.70 -1.36
C ILE A 98 1.86 -10.07 -0.69
N ASP A 99 0.90 -10.95 -0.93
CA ASP A 99 0.89 -12.28 -0.34
C ASP A 99 2.13 -13.10 -0.67
N GLU A 100 2.60 -13.82 0.34
CA GLU A 100 3.77 -14.66 0.23
C GLU A 100 3.44 -15.95 -0.53
N VAL A 101 3.60 -15.95 -1.86
CA VAL A 101 3.47 -17.19 -2.65
C VAL A 101 4.42 -17.23 -3.85
N SER A 102 5.23 -18.30 -3.89
CA SER A 102 5.97 -18.92 -5.00
C SER A 102 6.84 -18.01 -5.88
N LEU A 103 8.14 -18.32 -5.94
CA LEU A 103 9.13 -17.73 -6.85
C LEU A 103 8.58 -17.57 -8.27
N GLY A 104 8.66 -16.36 -8.83
CA GLY A 104 8.32 -16.08 -10.23
C GLY A 104 6.90 -15.58 -10.53
N ASN A 105 6.10 -15.17 -9.54
CA ASN A 105 4.84 -14.43 -9.82
C ASN A 105 4.92 -12.98 -9.35
N GLU A 106 5.72 -12.19 -10.04
CA GLU A 106 5.76 -10.74 -9.89
C GLU A 106 4.40 -10.13 -10.29
N ALA A 107 3.91 -9.16 -9.52
CA ALA A 107 2.79 -8.30 -9.92
C ALA A 107 3.26 -6.85 -9.98
N ILE A 108 2.83 -6.10 -10.99
CA ILE A 108 3.15 -4.68 -11.08
C ILE A 108 2.07 -3.91 -10.35
N VAL A 109 2.45 -3.19 -9.31
CA VAL A 109 1.54 -2.32 -8.55
C VAL A 109 1.91 -0.88 -8.80
N THR A 110 0.94 -0.11 -9.29
CA THR A 110 1.07 1.33 -9.47
C THR A 110 0.12 2.04 -8.52
N ILE A 111 0.66 2.93 -7.69
CA ILE A 111 -0.13 3.78 -6.82
C ILE A 111 0.17 5.23 -7.14
N SER A 112 -0.89 6.02 -7.29
CA SER A 112 -0.84 7.48 -7.32
C SER A 112 -1.45 8.03 -6.05
N TRP A 113 -0.87 9.10 -5.51
CA TRP A 113 -1.36 9.70 -4.26
C TRP A 113 -1.26 11.22 -4.24
N GLY A 114 -1.95 11.82 -3.29
CA GLY A 114 -1.85 13.22 -2.91
C GLY A 114 -1.55 13.36 -1.42
N PHE A 115 -1.01 14.52 -1.04
CA PHE A 115 -0.96 14.94 0.36
C PHE A 115 -2.01 16.01 0.57
N GLU A 116 -2.80 15.88 1.63
CA GLU A 116 -3.75 16.89 2.10
C GLU A 116 -3.42 17.30 3.54
#